data_AF-Q67NV8-F1
#
_entry.id   AF-Q67NV8-F1
#
_cell.length_a   1.000
_cell.length_b   1.000
_cell.length_c   1.000
_cell.angle_alpha   90.00
_cell.angle_beta   90.00
_cell.angle_gamma   90.00
#
_symmetry.space_group_name_H-M   'P 1'
#
loop_
_entity.id
_entity.type
_entity.pdbx_description
1 polymer ?
#
loop_
_entity_poly.entity_id
_entity_poly.type
_entity_poly.pdbx_seq_one_letter_code
_entity_poly.pdbx_strand_id
1 'polypeptide(L)'
;MEWLIVAIVSLGTSFVKTAFGLGAGVLFGPVLALFLEPRQAMGMTAPVMFLSSVAALAAHWRRWDWPVLRRLLPTALAGLWLGSVFLAQAPAPHLRRAIGVAAVSFAVVQVARLRRGAAVSPAGDWAPGPAVLLGFTGGVVSGIAHSGGLFFSMYLLPRLEKVAFVASLTATLMVVDLFRLVSYWYLDVLQPRHVLLGLLCAPLMLLGGWLGKRLNGRLSSRGFVTALSALIAATGLALLAR
;
A
#
# COMPACT_ATOMS: atom_id res chain seq x y z
N MET A 1 19.44 3.84 15.53
CA MET A 1 19.26 3.70 14.06
C MET A 1 17.81 3.41 13.69
N GLU A 2 17.13 2.45 14.33
CA GLU A 2 15.73 2.10 14.03
C GLU A 2 14.74 3.28 14.12
N TRP A 3 14.86 4.15 15.13
CA TRP A 3 14.05 5.37 15.27
C TRP A 3 14.10 6.31 14.06
N LEU A 4 15.30 6.53 13.52
CA LEU A 4 15.50 7.38 12.34
C LEU A 4 14.82 6.76 11.11
N ILE A 5 14.94 5.44 10.96
CA ILE A 5 14.30 4.69 9.86
C ILE A 5 12.78 4.83 9.95
N VAL A 6 12.19 4.55 11.11
CA VAL A 6 10.73 4.66 11.30
C VAL A 6 10.26 6.10 11.12
N ALA A 7 11.01 7.09 11.59
CA ALA A 7 10.69 8.50 11.42
C ALA A 7 10.66 8.92 9.94
N ILE A 8 11.71 8.57 9.17
CA ILE A 8 11.80 8.85 7.72
C ILE A 8 10.68 8.14 6.97
N VAL A 9 10.45 6.86 7.28
CA VAL A 9 9.40 6.07 6.64
C VAL A 9 8.03 6.62 6.97
N SER A 10 7.78 7.07 8.20
CA SER A 10 6.52 7.66 8.63
C SER A 10 6.22 8.98 7.93
N LEU A 11 7.20 9.89 7.90
CA LEU A 11 7.07 11.16 7.20
C LEU A 11 6.89 10.94 5.69
N GLY A 12 7.75 10.12 5.09
CA GLY A 12 7.74 9.84 3.66
C GLY A 12 6.49 9.09 3.21
N THR A 13 6.01 8.12 4.00
CA THR A 13 4.77 7.39 3.74
C THR A 13 3.58 8.33 3.69
N SER A 14 3.40 9.14 4.73
CA SER A 14 2.27 10.07 4.80
C SER A 14 2.36 11.14 3.71
N PHE A 15 3.57 11.60 3.39
CA PHE A 15 3.81 12.50 2.27
C PHE A 15 3.37 11.88 0.94
N VAL A 16 3.90 10.71 0.57
CA VAL A 16 3.59 10.03 -0.70
C VAL A 16 2.11 9.70 -0.81
N LYS A 17 1.51 9.16 0.26
CA LYS A 17 0.09 8.79 0.30
C LYS A 17 -0.81 10.01 0.14
N THR A 18 -0.50 11.11 0.82
CA THR A 18 -1.35 12.32 0.79
C THR A 18 -1.17 13.13 -0.50
N ALA A 19 0.05 13.15 -1.05
CA ALA A 19 0.33 13.88 -2.28
C ALA A 19 -0.19 13.17 -3.54
N PHE A 20 -0.22 11.83 -3.57
CA PHE A 20 -0.52 11.08 -4.81
C PHE A 20 -1.55 9.95 -4.67
N GLY A 21 -2.10 9.73 -3.48
CA GLY A 21 -3.20 8.80 -3.21
C GLY A 21 -2.84 7.31 -3.18
N LEU A 22 -1.78 6.89 -3.87
CA LEU A 22 -1.31 5.50 -3.98
C LEU A 22 0.23 5.46 -4.03
N GLY A 23 0.86 4.42 -3.46
CA GLY A 23 2.28 4.11 -3.70
C GLY A 23 3.21 4.13 -2.48
N ALA A 24 2.75 4.59 -1.31
CA ALA A 24 3.60 4.62 -0.11
C ALA A 24 4.11 3.22 0.29
N GLY A 25 3.23 2.22 0.40
CA GLY A 25 3.62 0.84 0.72
C GLY A 25 4.59 0.22 -0.29
N VAL A 26 4.38 0.52 -1.59
CA VAL A 26 5.19 0.01 -2.71
C VAL A 26 6.59 0.62 -2.74
N LEU A 27 6.77 1.83 -2.22
CA LEU A 27 8.07 2.48 -2.13
C LEU A 27 8.86 2.02 -0.92
N PHE A 28 8.28 2.13 0.27
CA PHE A 28 9.04 1.94 1.51
C PHE A 28 9.35 0.47 1.80
N GLY A 29 8.49 -0.47 1.36
CA GLY A 29 8.74 -1.90 1.50
C GLY A 29 10.08 -2.34 0.87
N PRO A 30 10.28 -2.13 -0.44
CA PRO A 30 11.52 -2.47 -1.12
C PRO A 30 12.75 -1.75 -0.58
N VAL A 31 12.65 -0.44 -0.32
CA VAL A 31 13.75 0.37 0.23
C VAL A 31 14.25 -0.22 1.55
N LEU A 32 13.34 -0.55 2.46
CA LEU A 32 13.71 -1.09 3.77
C LEU A 32 14.27 -2.51 3.68
N ALA A 33 13.74 -3.35 2.78
CA ALA A 33 14.23 -4.71 2.57
C ALA A 33 15.66 -4.77 1.99
N LEU A 34 16.22 -3.65 1.53
CA LEU A 34 17.64 -3.53 1.17
C LEU A 34 18.56 -3.39 2.39
N PHE A 35 18.05 -2.88 3.52
CA PHE A 35 18.84 -2.63 4.73
C PHE A 35 18.49 -3.57 5.88
N LEU A 36 17.27 -4.10 5.89
CA LEU A 36 16.71 -4.95 6.93
C LEU A 36 16.27 -6.29 6.36
N GLU A 37 16.04 -7.26 7.23
CA GLU A 37 15.36 -8.47 6.84
C GLU A 37 13.92 -8.15 6.36
N PRO A 38 13.42 -8.72 5.25
CA PRO A 38 12.11 -8.39 4.70
C PRO A 38 10.96 -8.50 5.72
N ARG A 39 11.00 -9.52 6.58
CA ARG A 39 10.00 -9.72 7.64
C ARG A 39 9.99 -8.54 8.61
N GLN A 40 11.17 -8.12 9.07
CA GLN A 40 11.33 -6.98 9.97
C GLN A 40 10.88 -5.67 9.28
N ALA A 41 11.29 -5.45 8.03
CA ALA A 41 10.89 -4.28 7.26
C ALA A 41 9.36 -4.14 7.13
N MET A 42 8.66 -5.25 6.86
CA MET A 42 7.19 -5.25 6.79
C MET A 42 6.55 -5.08 8.16
N GLY A 43 7.05 -5.79 9.19
CA GLY A 43 6.55 -5.63 10.56
C GLY A 43 6.66 -4.19 11.08
N MET A 44 7.79 -3.51 10.80
CA MET A 44 8.03 -2.13 11.23
C MET A 44 7.11 -1.11 10.55
N THR A 45 6.71 -1.37 9.30
CA THR A 45 5.92 -0.41 8.52
C THR A 45 4.42 -0.59 8.66
N ALA A 46 3.95 -1.76 9.10
CA ALA A 46 2.51 -2.03 9.23
C ALA A 46 1.77 -1.04 10.16
N PRO A 47 2.27 -0.67 11.36
CA PRO A 47 1.61 0.32 12.21
C PRO A 47 1.48 1.70 11.56
N VAL A 48 2.54 2.11 10.86
CA VAL A 48 2.58 3.37 10.12
C VAL A 48 1.59 3.35 8.95
N MET A 49 1.47 2.23 8.22
CA MET A 49 0.47 2.08 7.16
C MET A 49 -0.95 2.23 7.72
N PHE A 50 -1.24 1.54 8.82
CA PHE A 50 -2.54 1.59 9.48
C PHE A 50 -2.91 3.00 9.94
N LEU A 51 -2.04 3.68 10.70
CA LEU A 51 -2.28 5.07 11.14
C LEU A 51 -2.48 6.02 9.96
N SER A 52 -1.75 5.80 8.87
CA SER A 52 -1.90 6.59 7.64
C SER A 52 -3.25 6.32 6.97
N SER A 53 -3.77 5.09 7.04
CA SER A 53 -5.10 4.73 6.55
C SER A 53 -6.21 5.31 7.43
N VAL A 54 -6.02 5.37 8.74
CA VAL A 54 -6.92 6.07 9.67
C VAL A 54 -7.09 7.53 9.26
N ALA A 55 -5.98 8.25 9.10
CA ALA A 55 -6.01 9.67 8.71
C ALA A 55 -6.66 9.87 7.33
N ALA A 56 -6.37 9.00 6.36
CA ALA A 56 -6.94 9.08 5.02
C ALA A 56 -8.46 8.82 5.00
N LEU A 57 -8.94 7.85 5.79
CA LEU A 57 -10.36 7.55 5.93
C LEU A 57 -11.11 8.68 6.65
N ALA A 58 -10.51 9.25 7.71
CA ALA A 58 -11.09 10.37 8.43
C ALA A 58 -11.35 11.58 7.51
N ALA A 59 -10.46 11.85 6.54
CA ALA A 59 -10.64 12.90 5.55
C ALA A 59 -11.80 12.64 4.55
N HIS A 60 -12.27 11.41 4.42
CA HIS A 60 -13.30 10.98 3.45
C HIS A 60 -14.47 10.26 4.14
N TRP A 61 -14.73 10.62 5.40
CA TRP A 61 -15.66 9.92 6.28
C TRP A 61 -17.07 9.79 5.69
N ARG A 62 -17.64 8.58 5.78
CA ARG A 62 -19.01 8.21 5.33
C ARG A 62 -19.32 8.44 3.85
N ARG A 63 -18.30 8.50 2.98
CA ARG A 63 -18.47 8.65 1.52
C ARG A 63 -18.19 7.37 0.73
N TRP A 64 -18.01 6.25 1.41
CA TRP A 64 -17.70 4.96 0.78
C TRP A 64 -18.96 4.19 0.35
N ASP A 65 -18.80 3.32 -0.64
CA ASP A 65 -19.87 2.43 -1.14
C ASP A 65 -19.75 1.04 -0.50
N TRP A 66 -20.65 0.76 0.46
CA TRP A 66 -20.64 -0.51 1.20
C TRP A 66 -21.00 -1.74 0.34
N PRO A 67 -22.00 -1.68 -0.57
CA PRO A 67 -22.29 -2.78 -1.48
C PRO A 67 -21.10 -3.27 -2.32
N VAL A 68 -20.23 -2.37 -2.75
CA VAL A 68 -19.00 -2.71 -3.49
C VAL A 68 -17.94 -3.28 -2.54
N LEU A 69 -17.76 -2.68 -1.37
CA LEU A 69 -16.80 -3.13 -0.36
C LEU A 69 -17.07 -4.56 0.14
N ARG A 70 -18.32 -4.90 0.47
CA ARG A 70 -18.68 -6.22 0.99
C ARG A 70 -18.39 -7.38 0.02
N ARG A 71 -18.28 -7.10 -1.29
CA ARG A 71 -17.93 -8.09 -2.31
C ARG A 71 -16.41 -8.26 -2.43
N LEU A 72 -15.64 -7.22 -2.14
CA LEU A 72 -14.18 -7.19 -2.25
C LEU A 72 -13.49 -7.67 -0.96
N LEU A 73 -13.98 -7.23 0.20
CA LEU A 73 -13.31 -7.43 1.48
C LEU A 73 -13.10 -8.90 1.86
N PRO A 74 -14.08 -9.82 1.73
CA PRO A 74 -13.89 -11.21 2.16
C PRO A 74 -12.70 -11.89 1.47
N THR A 75 -12.58 -11.72 0.15
CA THR A 75 -11.48 -12.30 -0.63
C THR A 75 -10.18 -11.55 -0.41
N ALA A 76 -10.24 -10.22 -0.20
CA ALA A 76 -9.07 -9.44 0.20
C ALA A 76 -8.50 -9.88 1.56
N LEU A 77 -9.34 -10.15 2.55
CA LEU A 77 -8.90 -10.63 3.86
C LEU A 77 -8.35 -12.06 3.78
N ALA A 78 -8.98 -12.94 3.01
CA ALA A 78 -8.46 -14.29 2.77
C ALA A 78 -7.08 -14.27 2.06
N GLY A 79 -6.94 -13.45 1.02
CA GLY A 79 -5.67 -13.26 0.34
C GLY A 79 -4.61 -12.63 1.25
N LEU A 80 -5.00 -11.64 2.07
CA LEU A 80 -4.12 -10.98 3.04
C LEU A 80 -3.59 -11.96 4.08
N TRP A 81 -4.45 -12.85 4.58
CA TRP A 81 -4.02 -13.92 5.48
C TRP A 81 -2.98 -14.80 4.82
N LEU A 82 -3.25 -15.30 3.61
CA LEU A 82 -2.30 -16.12 2.86
C LEU A 82 -0.96 -15.41 2.62
N GLY A 83 -1.01 -14.14 2.19
CA GLY A 83 0.18 -13.33 2.00
C GLY A 83 0.97 -13.09 3.29
N SER A 84 0.28 -12.92 4.42
CA SER A 84 0.91 -12.76 5.74
C SER A 84 1.55 -14.05 6.22
N VAL A 85 0.90 -15.20 6.00
CA VAL A 85 1.48 -16.52 6.28
C VAL A 85 2.74 -16.75 5.44
N PHE A 86 2.68 -16.43 4.15
CA PHE A 86 3.86 -16.50 3.27
C PHE A 86 4.98 -15.58 3.79
N LEU A 87 4.66 -14.35 4.19
CA LEU A 87 5.63 -13.42 4.79
C LEU A 87 6.28 -13.98 6.07
N ALA A 88 5.49 -14.65 6.91
CA ALA A 88 5.93 -15.20 8.19
C ALA A 88 6.74 -16.50 8.06
N GLN A 89 6.57 -17.27 6.99
CA GLN A 89 7.20 -18.60 6.86
C GLN A 89 8.25 -18.67 5.75
N ALA A 90 8.16 -17.83 4.71
CA ALA A 90 9.06 -17.93 3.58
C ALA A 90 10.48 -17.47 3.93
N PRO A 91 11.52 -18.11 3.35
CA PRO A 91 12.90 -17.66 3.48
C PRO A 91 13.11 -16.23 2.97
N ALA A 92 14.00 -15.48 3.61
CA ALA A 92 14.29 -14.10 3.23
C ALA A 92 14.61 -13.89 1.73
N PRO A 93 15.36 -14.76 1.02
CA PRO A 93 15.58 -14.61 -0.42
C PRO A 93 14.28 -14.66 -1.24
N HIS A 94 13.34 -15.54 -0.89
CA HIS A 94 12.04 -15.65 -1.58
C HIS A 94 11.20 -14.40 -1.34
N LEU A 95 11.23 -13.85 -0.12
CA LEU A 95 10.56 -12.60 0.20
C LEU A 95 11.14 -11.41 -0.57
N ARG A 96 12.47 -11.28 -0.62
CA ARG A 96 13.14 -10.23 -1.41
C ARG A 96 12.71 -10.28 -2.87
N ARG A 97 12.69 -11.48 -3.46
CA ARG A 97 12.22 -11.68 -4.84
C ARG A 97 10.76 -11.32 -5.01
N ALA A 98 9.87 -11.77 -4.14
CA ALA A 98 8.44 -11.45 -4.20
C ALA A 98 8.18 -9.94 -4.11
N ILE A 99 8.84 -9.26 -3.17
CA ILE A 99 8.76 -7.79 -2.99
C ILE A 99 9.34 -7.08 -4.22
N GLY A 100 10.49 -7.54 -4.73
CA GLY A 100 11.14 -6.99 -5.92
C GLY A 100 10.27 -7.11 -7.17
N VAL A 101 9.68 -8.28 -7.43
CA VAL A 101 8.73 -8.50 -8.53
C VAL A 101 7.52 -7.58 -8.38
N ALA A 102 6.95 -7.46 -7.18
CA ALA A 102 5.80 -6.59 -6.93
C ALA A 102 6.13 -5.11 -7.21
N ALA A 103 7.31 -4.64 -6.77
CA ALA A 103 7.79 -3.29 -6.99
C ALA A 103 8.00 -2.98 -8.48
N VAL A 104 8.74 -3.84 -9.20
CA VAL A 104 8.98 -3.67 -10.63
C VAL A 104 7.67 -3.72 -11.42
N SER A 105 6.79 -4.68 -11.11
CA SER A 105 5.48 -4.80 -11.77
C SER A 105 4.63 -3.54 -11.57
N PHE A 106 4.60 -3.00 -10.35
CA PHE A 106 3.90 -1.75 -10.06
C PHE A 106 4.47 -0.57 -10.87
N ALA A 107 5.80 -0.43 -10.91
CA ALA A 107 6.47 0.63 -11.66
C ALA A 107 6.16 0.54 -13.16
N VAL A 108 6.22 -0.66 -13.74
CA VAL A 108 5.87 -0.90 -15.15
C VAL A 108 4.41 -0.52 -15.42
N VAL A 109 3.48 -0.96 -14.59
CA VAL A 109 2.05 -0.62 -14.75
C VAL A 109 1.82 0.89 -14.64
N GLN A 110 2.49 1.58 -13.73
CA GLN A 110 2.34 3.03 -13.58
C GLN A 110 2.91 3.81 -14.77
N VAL A 111 4.10 3.44 -15.25
CA VAL A 111 4.68 4.05 -16.46
C VAL A 111 3.80 3.80 -17.68
N ALA A 112 3.24 2.59 -17.83
CA ALA A 112 2.32 2.27 -18.91
C ALA A 112 1.04 3.13 -18.84
N ARG A 113 0.47 3.34 -17.65
CA ARG A 113 -0.70 4.22 -17.44
C ARG A 113 -0.41 5.68 -17.77
N LEU A 114 0.78 6.18 -17.41
CA LEU A 114 1.23 7.53 -17.75
C LEU A 114 1.34 7.72 -19.27
N ARG A 115 1.88 6.73 -20.00
CA ARG A 115 2.05 6.77 -21.45
C ARG A 115 0.74 6.66 -22.23
N ARG A 116 -0.19 5.82 -21.77
CA ARG A 116 -1.49 5.60 -22.43
C ARG A 116 -2.51 6.71 -22.18
N GLY A 117 -2.19 7.70 -21.34
CA GLY A 117 -3.07 8.84 -21.06
C GLY A 117 -4.41 8.40 -20.44
N ALA A 118 -4.39 7.89 -19.21
CA ALA A 118 -5.55 7.70 -18.31
C ALA A 118 -6.92 7.39 -18.97
N ALA A 119 -6.97 6.53 -19.99
CA ALA A 119 -8.22 5.98 -20.48
C ALA A 119 -8.39 4.59 -19.89
N VAL A 120 -8.83 4.52 -18.64
CA VAL A 120 -9.48 3.30 -18.15
C VAL A 120 -10.89 3.37 -18.71
N SER A 121 -11.14 2.65 -19.81
CA SER A 121 -12.52 2.43 -20.24
C SER A 121 -13.26 1.79 -19.06
N PRO A 122 -14.42 2.32 -18.64
CA PRO A 122 -15.24 1.65 -17.66
C PRO A 122 -15.61 0.30 -18.26
N ALA A 123 -14.99 -0.77 -17.76
CA ALA A 123 -15.43 -2.11 -18.10
C ALA A 123 -16.82 -2.25 -17.51
N GLY A 124 -17.82 -2.22 -18.40
CA GLY A 124 -19.18 -2.61 -18.09
C GLY A 124 -19.23 -4.01 -17.47
N ASP A 125 -20.33 -4.22 -16.76
CA ASP A 125 -20.82 -5.47 -16.19
C ASP A 125 -20.22 -5.99 -14.87
N TRP A 126 -20.95 -5.66 -13.80
CA TRP A 126 -21.70 -6.49 -12.83
C TRP A 126 -21.32 -7.95 -12.52
N ALA A 127 -20.29 -8.54 -13.12
CA ALA A 127 -19.84 -9.87 -12.73
C ALA A 127 -19.17 -9.84 -11.33
N PRO A 128 -19.43 -10.82 -10.46
CA PRO A 128 -18.74 -10.95 -9.17
C PRO A 128 -17.28 -11.44 -9.30
N GLY A 129 -16.91 -12.07 -10.43
CA GLY A 129 -15.56 -12.63 -10.67
C GLY A 129 -14.39 -11.65 -10.46
N PRO A 130 -14.45 -10.41 -10.97
CA PRO A 130 -13.42 -9.40 -10.74
C PRO A 130 -13.22 -9.06 -9.26
N ALA A 131 -14.27 -9.10 -8.42
CA ALA A 131 -14.15 -8.81 -6.98
C ALA A 131 -13.34 -9.90 -6.27
N VAL A 132 -13.58 -11.16 -6.65
CA VAL A 132 -12.88 -12.31 -6.09
C VAL A 132 -11.40 -12.26 -6.48
N LEU A 133 -11.11 -12.15 -7.77
CA LEU A 133 -9.74 -12.15 -8.28
C LEU A 133 -8.93 -10.94 -7.79
N LEU A 134 -9.46 -9.72 -7.94
CA LEU A 134 -8.75 -8.49 -7.56
C LEU A 134 -8.70 -8.30 -6.04
N GLY A 135 -9.73 -8.74 -5.33
CA GLY A 135 -9.73 -8.78 -3.87
C GLY A 135 -8.64 -9.72 -3.37
N PHE A 136 -8.67 -10.98 -3.78
CA PHE A 136 -7.69 -11.98 -3.35
C PHE A 136 -6.25 -11.59 -3.71
N THR A 137 -5.98 -11.21 -4.95
CA THR A 137 -4.65 -10.77 -5.40
C THR A 137 -4.19 -9.51 -4.65
N GLY A 138 -5.07 -8.52 -4.49
CA GLY A 138 -4.79 -7.33 -3.68
C GLY A 138 -4.52 -7.67 -2.22
N GLY A 139 -5.23 -8.65 -1.66
CA GLY A 139 -4.99 -9.19 -0.33
C GLY A 139 -3.59 -9.77 -0.21
N VAL A 140 -3.23 -10.74 -1.06
CA VAL A 140 -1.92 -11.41 -1.05
C VAL A 140 -0.79 -10.39 -1.16
N VAL A 141 -0.88 -9.49 -2.14
CA VAL A 141 0.14 -8.45 -2.36
C VAL A 141 0.19 -7.45 -1.19
N SER A 142 -0.94 -7.16 -0.54
CA SER A 142 -0.97 -6.36 0.69
C SER A 142 -0.30 -7.06 1.87
N GLY A 143 -0.46 -8.38 1.99
CA GLY A 143 0.16 -9.17 3.06
C GLY A 143 1.65 -9.37 2.90
N ILE A 144 2.16 -9.33 1.67
CA ILE A 144 3.60 -9.50 1.41
C ILE A 144 4.33 -8.15 1.40
N ALA A 145 3.75 -7.13 0.75
CA ALA A 145 4.48 -5.92 0.37
C ALA A 145 3.68 -4.62 0.56
N HIS A 146 2.57 -4.63 1.31
CA HIS A 146 1.73 -3.44 1.55
C HIS A 146 1.22 -2.75 0.27
N SER A 147 1.12 -3.51 -0.83
CA SER A 147 1.00 -2.95 -2.18
C SER A 147 -0.30 -3.32 -2.89
N GLY A 148 -1.30 -3.86 -2.19
CA GLY A 148 -2.55 -4.31 -2.81
C GLY A 148 -3.49 -3.21 -3.29
N GLY A 149 -3.26 -1.95 -2.89
CA GLY A 149 -4.07 -0.80 -3.30
C GLY A 149 -4.22 -0.66 -4.81
N LEU A 150 -3.25 -1.12 -5.60
CA LEU A 150 -3.36 -1.15 -7.05
C LEU A 150 -4.50 -2.08 -7.52
N PHE A 151 -4.59 -3.29 -7.00
CA PHE A 151 -5.61 -4.27 -7.36
C PHE A 151 -6.99 -3.84 -6.87
N PHE A 152 -7.06 -3.32 -5.64
CA PHE A 152 -8.30 -2.73 -5.12
C PHE A 152 -8.76 -1.56 -6.01
N SER A 153 -7.83 -0.70 -6.45
CA SER A 153 -8.17 0.41 -7.35
C SER A 153 -8.70 -0.07 -8.71
N MET A 154 -8.17 -1.16 -9.26
CA MET A 154 -8.65 -1.74 -10.53
C MET A 154 -10.11 -2.22 -10.42
N TYR A 155 -10.52 -2.70 -9.24
CA TYR A 155 -11.89 -3.11 -9.00
C TYR A 155 -12.83 -1.92 -8.78
N LEU A 156 -12.39 -0.94 -7.97
CA LEU A 156 -13.21 0.19 -7.53
C LEU A 156 -13.37 1.28 -8.59
N LEU A 157 -12.31 1.60 -9.34
CA LEU A 157 -12.27 2.71 -10.29
C LEU A 157 -13.38 2.67 -11.36
N PRO A 158 -13.70 1.52 -12.00
CA PRO A 158 -14.77 1.48 -13.00
C PRO A 158 -16.19 1.50 -12.39
N ARG A 159 -16.33 1.41 -11.06
CA ARG A 159 -17.62 1.22 -10.37
C ARG A 159 -18.11 2.43 -9.59
N LEU A 160 -17.23 3.39 -9.34
CA LEU A 160 -17.49 4.47 -8.39
C LEU A 160 -17.07 5.81 -8.98
N GLU A 161 -17.88 6.83 -8.71
CA GLU A 161 -17.49 8.21 -8.96
C GLU A 161 -16.27 8.59 -8.14
N LYS A 162 -15.52 9.61 -8.58
CA LYS A 162 -14.23 10.01 -8.00
C LYS A 162 -14.23 10.09 -6.47
N VAL A 163 -15.24 10.72 -5.86
CA VAL A 163 -15.31 10.87 -4.39
C VAL A 163 -15.56 9.53 -3.71
N ALA A 164 -16.52 8.75 -4.20
CA ALA A 164 -16.84 7.43 -3.68
C ALA A 164 -15.69 6.42 -3.89
N PHE A 165 -14.98 6.53 -5.01
CA PHE A 165 -13.77 5.75 -5.31
C PHE A 165 -12.69 5.99 -4.26
N VAL A 166 -12.31 7.25 -4.02
CA VAL A 166 -11.26 7.58 -3.04
C VAL A 166 -11.68 7.12 -1.64
N ALA A 167 -12.92 7.38 -1.23
CA ALA A 167 -13.43 6.97 0.07
C ALA A 167 -13.50 5.43 0.23
N SER A 168 -13.91 4.69 -0.80
CA SER A 168 -13.99 3.22 -0.75
C SER A 168 -12.60 2.58 -0.79
N LEU A 169 -11.66 3.17 -1.53
CA LEU A 169 -10.28 2.69 -1.56
C LEU A 169 -9.60 2.90 -0.20
N THR A 170 -9.77 4.06 0.43
CA THR A 170 -9.21 4.32 1.76
C THR A 170 -9.89 3.45 2.83
N ALA A 171 -11.20 3.21 2.73
CA ALA A 171 -11.91 2.27 3.60
C ALA A 171 -11.41 0.82 3.43
N THR A 172 -11.19 0.37 2.19
CA THR A 172 -10.62 -0.97 1.91
C THR A 172 -9.24 -1.10 2.54
N LEU A 173 -8.36 -0.13 2.30
CA LEU A 173 -7.00 -0.13 2.84
C LEU A 173 -6.99 -0.08 4.37
N MET A 174 -7.90 0.67 4.98
CA MET A 174 -8.05 0.72 6.44
C MET A 174 -8.38 -0.66 7.01
N VAL A 175 -9.38 -1.36 6.45
CA VAL A 175 -9.78 -2.69 6.92
C VAL A 175 -8.66 -3.71 6.71
N VAL A 176 -8.01 -3.66 5.55
CA VAL A 176 -6.85 -4.52 5.21
C VAL A 176 -5.67 -4.24 6.13
N ASP A 177 -5.35 -2.99 6.43
CA ASP A 177 -4.23 -2.64 7.30
C ASP A 177 -4.51 -3.02 8.76
N LEU A 178 -5.76 -2.88 9.23
CA LEU A 178 -6.17 -3.35 10.55
C LEU A 178 -6.03 -4.86 10.66
N PHE A 179 -6.58 -5.61 9.69
CA PHE A 179 -6.47 -7.07 9.68
C PHE A 179 -5.01 -7.52 9.55
N ARG A 180 -4.17 -6.76 8.83
CA ARG A 180 -2.73 -7.01 8.74
C ARG A 180 -2.05 -6.88 10.09
N LEU A 181 -2.37 -5.86 10.88
CA LEU A 181 -1.81 -5.73 12.23
C LEU A 181 -2.15 -6.95 13.08
N VAL A 182 -3.41 -7.39 13.05
CA VAL A 182 -3.85 -8.60 13.76
C VAL A 182 -3.10 -9.84 13.24
N SER A 183 -3.00 -10.00 11.92
CA SER A 183 -2.33 -11.16 11.30
C SER A 183 -0.84 -11.17 11.61
N TYR A 184 -0.16 -10.03 11.52
CA TYR A 184 1.27 -9.92 11.79
C TYR A 184 1.57 -10.10 13.28
N TRP A 185 0.68 -9.67 14.16
CA TRP A 185 0.78 -9.94 15.59
C TRP A 185 0.67 -11.44 15.87
N TYR A 186 -0.34 -12.10 15.29
CA TYR A 186 -0.54 -13.54 15.45
C TYR A 186 0.60 -14.39 14.87
N LEU A 187 1.24 -13.92 13.80
CA LEU A 187 2.32 -14.63 13.10
C LEU A 187 3.73 -14.21 13.56
N ASP A 188 3.86 -13.48 14.68
CA ASP A 188 5.13 -12.97 15.23
C ASP A 188 5.97 -12.12 14.26
N VAL A 189 5.32 -11.54 13.25
CA VAL A 189 5.94 -10.58 12.31
C VAL A 189 6.00 -9.19 12.95
N LEU A 190 4.96 -8.84 13.72
CA LEU A 190 4.85 -7.56 14.42
C LEU A 190 5.35 -7.71 15.86
N GLN A 191 6.32 -6.90 16.25
CA GLN A 191 6.85 -6.88 17.61
C GLN A 191 6.28 -5.68 18.39
N PRO A 192 6.08 -5.79 19.72
CA PRO A 192 5.51 -4.71 20.54
C PRO A 192 6.26 -3.38 20.39
N ARG A 193 7.60 -3.44 20.29
CA ARG A 193 8.44 -2.26 20.09
C ARG A 193 8.08 -1.49 18.81
N HIS A 194 7.73 -2.19 17.72
CA HIS A 194 7.39 -1.57 16.44
C HIS A 194 6.05 -0.84 16.49
N VAL A 195 5.10 -1.34 17.29
CA VAL A 195 3.82 -0.67 17.55
C VAL A 195 4.04 0.66 18.26
N LEU A 196 4.87 0.65 19.32
CA LEU A 196 5.20 1.86 20.07
C LEU A 196 5.92 2.89 19.19
N LEU A 197 6.90 2.45 18.39
CA LEU A 197 7.61 3.30 17.43
C LEU A 197 6.65 3.94 16.41
N GLY A 198 5.71 3.16 15.88
CA GLY A 198 4.70 3.66 14.94
C GLY A 198 3.79 4.72 15.57
N LEU A 199 3.33 4.51 16.80
CA LEU A 199 2.50 5.46 17.54
C LEU A 199 3.24 6.76 17.84
N LEU A 200 4.51 6.68 18.27
CA LEU A 200 5.34 7.85 18.55
C LEU A 200 5.64 8.67 17.30
N CYS A 201 5.58 8.06 16.11
CA CYS A 201 5.74 8.75 14.84
C CYS A 201 4.45 9.41 14.33
N ALA A 202 3.32 9.31 15.04
CA ALA A 202 2.08 9.98 14.64
C ALA A 202 2.23 11.49 14.32
N PRO A 203 3.02 12.30 15.08
CA PRO A 203 3.26 13.70 14.74
C PRO A 203 3.97 13.88 13.40
N LEU A 204 4.94 13.02 13.10
CA LEU A 204 5.67 13.03 11.82
C LEU A 204 4.78 12.62 10.65
N MET A 205 3.82 11.73 10.91
CA MET A 205 2.82 11.35 9.90
C MET A 205 1.86 12.50 9.59
N LEU A 206 1.42 13.25 10.60
CA LEU A 206 0.62 14.47 10.40
C LEU A 206 1.41 15.51 9.62
N LEU A 207 2.69 15.71 9.96
CA LEU A 207 3.59 16.61 9.24
C LEU A 207 3.77 16.19 7.77
N GLY A 208 4.04 14.90 7.54
CA GLY A 208 4.18 14.35 6.19
C GLY A 208 2.91 14.51 5.37
N GLY A 209 1.74 14.28 5.97
CA GLY A 209 0.44 14.48 5.32
C GLY A 209 0.17 15.94 4.99
N TRP A 210 0.47 16.85 5.93
CA TRP A 210 0.34 18.29 5.71
C TRP A 210 1.27 18.79 4.59
N LEU A 211 2.53 18.37 4.58
CA LEU A 211 3.49 18.67 3.50
C LEU A 211 3.00 18.12 2.16
N GLY A 212 2.53 16.88 2.15
CA GLY A 212 1.99 16.23 0.96
C GLY A 212 0.81 17.00 0.37
N LYS A 213 -0.13 17.44 1.22
CA LYS A 213 -1.28 18.25 0.80
C LYS A 213 -0.86 19.61 0.24
N ARG A 214 0.10 20.28 0.88
CA ARG A 214 0.59 21.61 0.45
C ARG A 214 1.35 21.55 -0.88
N LEU A 215 2.08 20.46 -1.13
CA LEU A 215 2.90 20.28 -2.34
C LEU A 215 2.15 19.63 -3.50
N ASN A 216 1.03 18.94 -3.25
CA ASN A 216 0.21 18.30 -4.29
C ASN A 216 -0.18 19.29 -5.41
N GLY A 217 -0.51 20.54 -5.06
CA GLY A 217 -0.85 21.57 -6.05
C GLY A 217 0.33 22.22 -6.78
N ARG A 218 1.58 21.92 -6.41
CA ARG A 218 2.80 22.56 -6.96
C ARG A 218 3.70 21.61 -7.76
N LEU A 219 3.49 20.31 -7.65
CA LEU A 219 4.28 19.29 -8.33
C LEU A 219 3.63 18.89 -9.64
N SER A 220 4.40 18.79 -10.72
CA SER A 220 3.90 18.21 -11.96
C SER A 220 3.55 16.74 -11.73
N SER A 221 2.27 16.37 -11.85
CA SER A 221 1.82 15.00 -11.54
C SER A 221 2.56 13.95 -12.36
N ARG A 222 3.02 14.27 -13.58
CA ARG A 222 3.82 13.36 -14.41
C ARG A 222 5.27 13.19 -13.92
N GLY A 223 5.95 14.27 -13.56
CA GLY A 223 7.37 14.22 -13.18
C GLY A 223 7.58 13.44 -11.89
N PHE A 224 6.74 13.71 -10.88
CA PHE A 224 6.82 12.97 -9.61
C PHE A 224 6.47 11.49 -9.76
N VAL A 225 5.39 11.15 -10.46
CA VAL A 225 5.01 9.73 -10.65
C VAL A 225 6.09 8.98 -11.42
N THR A 226 6.77 9.64 -12.38
CA THR A 226 7.90 9.06 -13.10
C THR A 226 9.09 8.82 -12.17
N ALA A 227 9.48 9.82 -11.36
CA ALA A 227 10.58 9.69 -10.40
C ALA A 227 10.30 8.63 -9.33
N LEU A 228 9.08 8.61 -8.78
CA LEU A 228 8.63 7.60 -7.83
C LEU A 228 8.67 6.20 -8.45
N SER A 229 8.14 6.04 -9.66
CA SER A 229 8.15 4.75 -10.36
C SER A 229 9.57 4.29 -10.67
N ALA A 230 10.48 5.21 -11.02
CA ALA A 230 11.89 4.90 -11.24
C ALA A 230 12.58 4.42 -9.95
N LEU A 231 12.31 5.08 -8.81
CA LEU A 231 12.86 4.68 -7.52
C LEU A 231 12.34 3.32 -7.05
N ILE A 232 11.03 3.06 -7.22
CA ILE A 232 10.42 1.76 -6.95
C ILE A 232 11.03 0.67 -7.85
N ALA A 233 11.19 0.96 -9.14
CA ALA A 233 11.82 0.02 -10.07
C ALA A 233 13.28 -0.28 -9.70
N ALA A 234 14.06 0.76 -9.39
CA ALA A 234 15.47 0.60 -9.01
C ALA A 234 15.63 -0.24 -7.75
N THR A 235 14.84 0.04 -6.71
CA THR A 235 14.87 -0.74 -5.46
C THR A 235 14.35 -2.16 -5.64
N GLY A 236 13.31 -2.35 -6.48
CA GLY A 236 12.82 -3.67 -6.85
C GLY A 236 13.87 -4.50 -7.61
N LEU A 237 14.54 -3.92 -8.59
CA LEU A 237 15.63 -4.57 -9.34
C LEU A 237 16.82 -4.90 -8.42
N ALA A 238 17.17 -3.99 -7.50
CA ALA A 238 18.23 -4.24 -6.52
C ALA A 238 17.90 -5.41 -5.58
N LEU A 239 16.63 -5.61 -5.22
CA LEU A 239 16.21 -6.78 -4.45
C LEU A 239 16.25 -8.08 -5.24
N LEU A 240 15.97 -8.02 -6.55
CA LEU A 240 16.04 -9.20 -7.43
C LEU A 240 17.48 -9.66 -7.71
N ALA A 241 18.44 -8.75 -7.61
CA ALA A 241 19.86 -9.02 -7.81
C ALA A 241 20.57 -9.60 -6.57
N ARG A 242 19.88 -9.73 -5.43
CA ARG A 242 20.40 -10.30 -4.18
C ARG A 242 19.89 -11.72 -3.94
#